data_AF-A0A8J6PP83-F1
#
_entry.id   AF-A0A8J6PP83-F1
#
_cell.length_a   1.000
_cell.length_b   1.000
_cell.length_c   1.000
_cell.angle_alpha   90.00
_cell.angle_beta   90.00
_cell.angle_gamma   90.00
#
_symmetry.space_group_name_H-M   'P 1'
#
loop_
_entity.id
_entity.type
_entity.pdbx_description
1 polymer ?
#
loop_
_entity_poly.entity_id
_entity_poly.type
_entity_poly.pdbx_seq_one_letter_code
_entity_poly.pdbx_strand_id
1 'polypeptide(L)'
;LAQQTVYDVTERRVSEDFAVLAEMLQPTLDEIEAVGAQGGLMTGVPTGFTDLDRLLNGLHGGQLIIVAGRPGLGKARALDTLLPTPTGWTTMGEVAVGDHLIGADGRPITVVATSEVMLGRPCYEVEFCDGAVIVADGSHQWLTESRASWRSGSPRTFTAVHTTEELAASLDCPTPDGQPNHTVTNCAPLHLPEPSLPVPPYTLGVRLGHGNGDAVDGDHGALGDKHVPAAYLRASSAQRRALLAGLLDTGGTVNRAGSVRFITTDERLASDVHELIVSLGYRCSTERSPTVSTITFTTCDDVFRLQHKQLMHEQRRPDSGTVGTSSRFVVDVRRVPSVPMRCVQVDSEDHLYLAGRSMIPTHNSTLGLDFARSCSIRHGLTSLIFSLEMSRTEIVMRLLSAEAGIPLADMRTGRMNDDKWAKLARKMSEISEAPLFIDDSPNMTMMEIRAKARRLKHRHGLRLLVVDYMQLMTSGKRVESRQQEVSEFSRHLKLLAKELEVPVVTISQLNRGPEQRTDKKPMLGDLRESGSLEQDADVVLLIHRPDAFERDDPRAG
;
A
#
# COMPACT_ATOMS: atom_id res chain seq x y z
N LEU A 1 -40.20 -50.89 -17.64
CA LEU A 1 -39.77 -50.21 -16.40
C LEU A 1 -38.55 -49.31 -16.61
N ALA A 2 -37.41 -49.78 -17.14
CA ALA A 2 -36.23 -48.92 -17.37
C ALA A 2 -36.38 -47.86 -18.50
N GLN A 3 -37.18 -48.11 -19.55
CA GLN A 3 -37.44 -47.11 -20.60
C GLN A 3 -38.38 -45.98 -20.16
N GLN A 4 -39.28 -46.26 -19.21
CA GLN A 4 -40.25 -45.28 -18.71
C GLN A 4 -39.57 -44.28 -17.77
N THR A 5 -38.59 -44.74 -16.98
CA THR A 5 -37.73 -43.87 -16.16
C THR A 5 -36.82 -42.99 -17.00
N VAL A 6 -36.37 -43.46 -18.17
CA VAL A 6 -35.59 -42.64 -19.11
C VAL A 6 -36.48 -41.59 -19.79
N TYR A 7 -37.74 -41.92 -20.08
CA TYR A 7 -38.72 -40.97 -20.62
C TYR A 7 -39.10 -39.87 -19.62
N ASP A 8 -39.30 -40.23 -18.34
CA ASP A 8 -39.54 -39.27 -17.24
C ASP A 8 -38.33 -38.34 -16.97
N VAL A 9 -37.11 -38.80 -17.26
CA VAL A 9 -35.88 -37.98 -17.14
C VAL A 9 -35.74 -37.02 -18.32
N THR A 10 -36.29 -37.35 -19.50
CA THR A 10 -36.33 -36.43 -20.65
C THR A 10 -37.43 -35.37 -20.57
N GLU A 11 -38.56 -35.63 -19.92
CA GLU A 11 -39.64 -34.62 -19.76
C GLU A 11 -39.36 -33.57 -18.66
N ARG A 12 -38.51 -33.87 -17.67
CA ARG A 12 -38.15 -32.91 -16.59
C ARG A 12 -37.25 -31.74 -17.01
N ARG A 13 -36.96 -31.56 -18.30
CA ARG A 13 -36.06 -30.51 -18.81
C ARG A 13 -36.63 -29.61 -19.88
N VAL A 14 -37.96 -29.52 -19.96
CA VAL A 14 -38.61 -28.32 -20.49
C VAL A 14 -39.40 -27.72 -19.33
N SER A 15 -38.67 -27.16 -18.36
CA SER A 15 -39.22 -26.02 -17.62
C SER A 15 -39.54 -24.99 -18.70
N GLU A 16 -40.79 -24.61 -18.86
CA GLU A 16 -41.09 -23.44 -19.67
C GLU A 16 -40.26 -22.28 -19.08
N ASP A 17 -39.44 -21.62 -19.91
CA ASP A 17 -38.62 -20.46 -19.50
C ASP A 17 -39.48 -19.23 -19.13
N PHE A 18 -40.79 -19.41 -19.00
CA PHE A 18 -41.79 -18.39 -18.78
C PHE A 18 -42.68 -18.84 -17.62
N ALA A 19 -42.78 -17.99 -16.59
CA ALA A 19 -43.70 -18.20 -15.47
C ALA A 19 -44.99 -17.39 -15.69
N VAL A 20 -46.14 -17.97 -15.32
CA VAL A 20 -47.42 -17.24 -15.34
C VAL A 20 -47.40 -16.23 -14.19
N LEU A 21 -47.68 -14.94 -14.47
CA LEU A 21 -47.63 -13.87 -13.47
C LEU A 21 -48.43 -14.21 -12.20
N ALA A 22 -49.60 -14.84 -12.35
CA ALA A 22 -50.45 -15.24 -11.23
C ALA A 22 -49.76 -16.20 -10.25
N GLU A 23 -48.89 -17.08 -10.73
CA GLU A 23 -48.14 -18.02 -9.91
C GLU A 23 -46.97 -17.35 -9.16
N MET A 24 -46.50 -16.20 -9.66
CA MET A 24 -45.45 -15.39 -9.02
C MET A 24 -45.99 -14.41 -7.98
N LEU A 25 -47.29 -14.07 -8.02
CA LEU A 25 -47.90 -13.12 -7.08
C LEU A 25 -47.88 -13.64 -5.65
N GLN A 26 -48.22 -14.91 -5.42
CA GLN A 26 -48.30 -15.46 -4.07
C GLN A 26 -46.93 -15.55 -3.38
N PRO A 27 -45.87 -16.11 -4.01
CA PRO A 27 -44.52 -16.09 -3.44
C PRO A 27 -43.99 -14.67 -3.18
N THR A 28 -44.32 -13.72 -4.06
CA THR A 28 -43.91 -12.31 -3.88
C THR A 28 -44.60 -11.69 -2.66
N LEU A 29 -45.89 -11.96 -2.46
CA LEU A 29 -46.62 -11.50 -1.29
C LEU A 29 -46.10 -12.15 -0.01
N ASP A 30 -45.77 -13.44 -0.05
CA ASP A 30 -45.18 -14.16 1.09
C ASP A 30 -43.80 -13.60 1.45
N GLU A 31 -42.97 -13.22 0.45
CA GLU A 31 -41.69 -12.51 0.69
C GLU A 31 -41.91 -11.14 1.33
N ILE A 32 -42.88 -10.35 0.85
CA ILE A 32 -43.21 -9.03 1.39
C ILE A 32 -43.71 -9.15 2.84
N GLU A 33 -44.55 -10.16 3.14
CA GLU A 33 -45.03 -10.42 4.50
C GLU A 33 -43.90 -10.89 5.43
N ALA A 34 -42.97 -11.73 4.93
CA ALA A 34 -41.79 -12.15 5.69
C ALA A 34 -40.89 -10.95 6.05
N VAL A 35 -40.73 -9.98 5.15
CA VAL A 35 -40.01 -8.72 5.43
C VAL A 35 -40.73 -7.89 6.50
N GLY A 36 -42.06 -7.80 6.43
CA GLY A 36 -42.88 -7.09 7.41
C GLY A 36 -42.87 -7.72 8.81
N ALA A 37 -42.91 -9.06 8.89
CA ALA A 37 -42.96 -9.81 10.14
C ALA A 37 -41.65 -9.78 10.94
N GLN A 38 -40.51 -9.60 10.28
CA GLN A 38 -39.19 -9.47 10.92
C GLN A 38 -38.83 -8.02 11.31
N GLY A 39 -39.79 -7.09 11.33
CA GLY A 39 -39.55 -5.71 11.78
C GLY A 39 -38.61 -4.91 10.87
N GLY A 40 -38.52 -5.25 9.58
CA GLY A 40 -37.61 -4.59 8.63
C GLY A 40 -36.17 -5.07 8.66
N LEU A 41 -35.90 -6.28 9.18
CA LEU A 41 -34.58 -6.93 9.05
C LEU A 41 -34.23 -7.18 7.58
N MET A 42 -32.97 -6.93 7.24
CA MET A 42 -32.45 -6.87 5.86
C MET A 42 -32.53 -8.23 5.14
N THR A 43 -33.06 -8.25 3.90
CA THR A 43 -33.17 -9.48 3.09
C THR A 43 -31.93 -9.79 2.25
N GLY A 44 -31.16 -8.77 1.85
CA GLY A 44 -29.93 -8.92 1.08
C GLY A 44 -28.69 -9.23 1.93
N VAL A 45 -27.56 -9.51 1.28
CA VAL A 45 -26.25 -9.69 1.94
C VAL A 45 -25.80 -8.37 2.56
N PRO A 46 -25.52 -8.31 3.87
CA PRO A 46 -25.12 -7.06 4.52
C PRO A 46 -23.74 -6.59 4.07
N THR A 47 -23.62 -5.31 3.72
CA THR A 47 -22.36 -4.67 3.32
C THR A 47 -21.46 -4.36 4.51
N GLY A 48 -22.04 -4.22 5.71
CA GLY A 48 -21.32 -3.83 6.92
C GLY A 48 -21.30 -2.31 7.15
N PHE A 49 -21.93 -1.55 6.25
CA PHE A 49 -22.14 -0.11 6.36
C PHE A 49 -23.63 0.15 6.57
N THR A 50 -24.03 0.48 7.80
CA THR A 50 -25.46 0.61 8.19
C THR A 50 -26.27 1.54 7.29
N ASP A 51 -25.67 2.64 6.81
CA ASP A 51 -26.39 3.60 5.95
C ASP A 51 -26.55 3.08 4.52
N LEU A 52 -25.55 2.39 3.98
CA LEU A 52 -25.62 1.74 2.67
C LEU A 52 -26.64 0.59 2.70
N ASP A 53 -26.61 -0.17 3.78
CA ASP A 53 -27.51 -1.27 4.06
C ASP A 53 -28.97 -0.81 4.22
N ARG A 54 -29.22 0.36 4.84
CA ARG A 54 -30.55 0.97 4.90
C ARG A 54 -31.05 1.41 3.52
N LEU A 55 -30.15 1.84 2.64
CA LEU A 55 -30.48 2.34 1.32
C LEU A 55 -30.74 1.22 0.31
N LEU A 56 -29.96 0.13 0.37
CA LEU A 56 -30.05 -0.99 -0.57
C LEU A 56 -30.84 -2.19 -0.03
N ASN A 57 -31.11 -2.23 1.29
CA ASN A 57 -31.61 -3.40 2.00
C ASN A 57 -30.68 -4.63 1.86
N GLY A 58 -29.37 -4.38 1.86
CA GLY A 58 -28.32 -5.36 1.52
C GLY A 58 -28.16 -5.59 0.02
N LEU A 59 -27.20 -6.45 -0.36
CA LEU A 59 -26.92 -6.81 -1.75
C LEU A 59 -27.75 -8.05 -2.16
N HIS A 60 -28.42 -8.00 -3.30
CA HIS A 60 -29.36 -9.04 -3.73
C HIS A 60 -28.77 -9.98 -4.80
N GLY A 61 -29.27 -11.21 -4.83
CA GLY A 61 -28.91 -12.19 -5.86
C GLY A 61 -29.22 -11.66 -7.27
N GLY A 62 -28.37 -11.97 -8.24
CA GLY A 62 -28.57 -11.51 -9.61
C GLY A 62 -28.03 -10.11 -9.91
N GLN A 63 -27.60 -9.36 -8.89
CA GLN A 63 -27.05 -8.02 -9.06
C GLN A 63 -25.57 -8.04 -9.44
N LEU A 64 -25.20 -7.17 -10.38
CA LEU A 64 -23.84 -6.72 -10.60
C LEU A 64 -23.68 -5.36 -9.94
N ILE A 65 -22.77 -5.29 -8.97
CA ILE A 65 -22.41 -4.09 -8.22
C ILE A 65 -21.03 -3.64 -8.64
N ILE A 66 -20.91 -2.42 -9.13
CA ILE A 66 -19.62 -1.81 -9.45
C ILE A 66 -19.25 -0.86 -8.32
N VAL A 67 -18.11 -1.09 -7.69
CA VAL A 67 -17.49 -0.13 -6.77
C VAL A 67 -16.40 0.59 -7.53
N ALA A 68 -16.57 1.90 -7.71
CA ALA A 68 -15.59 2.70 -8.40
C ALA A 68 -15.07 3.85 -7.55
N GLY A 69 -13.74 3.88 -7.41
CA GLY A 69 -13.02 4.94 -6.73
C GLY A 69 -11.99 5.56 -7.66
N ARG A 70 -11.60 6.79 -7.37
CA ARG A 70 -10.46 7.41 -8.05
C ARG A 70 -9.17 6.68 -7.65
N PRO A 71 -8.26 6.37 -8.60
CA PRO A 71 -6.94 5.87 -8.26
C PRO A 71 -6.23 6.84 -7.31
N GLY A 72 -5.72 6.35 -6.19
CA GLY A 72 -4.89 7.16 -5.29
C GLY A 72 -5.61 8.29 -4.53
N LEU A 73 -6.90 8.14 -4.20
CA LEU A 73 -7.53 8.99 -3.18
C LEU A 73 -6.76 8.88 -1.85
N GLY A 74 -5.94 9.90 -1.54
CA GLY A 74 -5.20 10.07 -0.29
C GLY A 74 -3.73 9.65 -0.31
N LYS A 75 -2.98 9.92 -1.40
CA LYS A 75 -1.57 9.48 -1.55
C LYS A 75 -0.70 10.47 -2.33
N ALA A 76 -1.21 11.67 -2.55
CA ALA A 76 -0.58 12.62 -3.45
C ALA A 76 0.62 13.26 -2.78
N ARG A 77 1.69 13.44 -3.55
CA ARG A 77 2.92 14.10 -3.10
C ARG A 77 3.33 15.18 -4.07
N ALA A 78 4.11 16.14 -3.56
CA ALA A 78 4.53 17.29 -4.36
C ALA A 78 5.33 16.83 -5.58
N LEU A 79 5.16 17.48 -6.72
CA LEU A 79 5.81 17.05 -7.99
C LEU A 79 7.33 16.98 -7.91
N ASP A 80 7.95 17.81 -7.07
CA ASP A 80 9.38 17.86 -6.82
C ASP A 80 9.88 16.76 -5.87
N THR A 81 8.98 15.94 -5.31
CA THR A 81 9.35 14.81 -4.46
C THR A 81 10.24 13.84 -5.24
N LEU A 82 11.47 13.65 -4.75
CA LEU A 82 12.42 12.70 -5.32
C LEU A 82 11.98 11.25 -5.05
N LEU A 83 12.08 10.40 -6.06
CA LEU A 83 11.80 8.98 -6.00
C LEU A 83 13.07 8.21 -6.41
N PRO A 84 13.59 7.29 -5.58
CA PRO A 84 14.76 6.51 -5.92
C PRO A 84 14.42 5.49 -7.01
N THR A 85 15.32 5.34 -7.98
CA THR A 85 15.23 4.35 -9.06
C THR A 85 16.46 3.43 -9.02
N PRO A 86 16.43 2.27 -9.69
CA PRO A 86 17.60 1.39 -9.82
C PRO A 86 18.82 2.06 -10.46
N THR A 87 18.62 3.15 -11.20
CA THR A 87 19.68 3.86 -11.95
C THR A 87 20.03 5.23 -11.36
N GLY A 88 19.25 5.74 -10.41
CA GLY A 88 19.46 7.06 -9.84
C GLY A 88 18.22 7.60 -9.13
N TRP A 89 17.74 8.74 -9.59
CA TRP A 89 16.58 9.43 -9.05
C TRP A 89 15.66 9.87 -10.19
N THR A 90 14.36 9.87 -9.92
CA THR A 90 13.36 10.59 -10.72
C THR A 90 12.57 11.49 -9.77
N THR A 91 11.66 12.30 -10.30
CA THR A 91 10.74 13.10 -9.51
C THR A 91 9.31 12.59 -9.67
N MET A 92 8.45 12.91 -8.71
CA MET A 92 7.01 12.64 -8.79
C MET A 92 6.37 13.30 -10.02
N GLY A 93 6.91 14.42 -10.50
CA GLY A 93 6.49 15.09 -11.73
C GLY A 93 6.91 14.36 -13.01
N GLU A 94 8.10 13.77 -13.03
CA GLU A 94 8.68 13.15 -14.24
C GLU A 94 8.36 11.67 -14.40
N VAL A 95 8.07 10.97 -13.29
CA VAL A 95 7.80 9.54 -13.32
C VAL A 95 6.62 9.18 -14.24
N ALA A 96 6.80 8.13 -15.03
CA ALA A 96 5.85 7.65 -16.02
C ALA A 96 5.53 6.16 -15.82
N VAL A 97 4.45 5.71 -16.45
CA VAL A 97 4.09 4.27 -16.47
C VAL A 97 5.17 3.49 -17.20
N GLY A 98 5.63 2.39 -16.60
CA GLY A 98 6.74 1.58 -17.08
C GLY A 98 8.10 1.93 -16.47
N ASP A 99 8.21 3.06 -15.75
CA ASP A 99 9.43 3.40 -15.02
C ASP A 99 9.64 2.46 -13.82
N HIS A 100 10.89 2.32 -13.39
CA HIS A 100 11.24 1.50 -12.24
C HIS A 100 11.56 2.38 -11.02
N LEU A 101 10.84 2.16 -9.93
CA LEU A 101 11.11 2.73 -8.61
C LEU A 101 11.69 1.66 -7.68
N ILE A 102 11.97 2.03 -6.43
CA ILE A 102 12.38 1.06 -5.39
C ILE A 102 11.27 0.91 -4.35
N GLY A 103 10.96 -0.33 -4.00
CA GLY A 103 10.02 -0.72 -2.96
C GLY A 103 10.58 -0.61 -1.54
N ALA A 104 9.70 -0.72 -0.54
CA ALA A 104 10.10 -0.67 0.87
C ALA A 104 11.06 -1.79 1.30
N ASP A 105 10.98 -2.93 0.62
CA ASP A 105 11.85 -4.09 0.75
C ASP A 105 13.22 -3.91 0.05
N GLY A 106 13.45 -2.76 -0.58
CA GLY A 106 14.68 -2.41 -1.27
C GLY A 106 14.78 -2.95 -2.70
N ARG A 107 13.77 -3.64 -3.24
CA ARG A 107 13.81 -4.23 -4.59
C ARG A 107 13.22 -3.28 -5.65
N PRO A 108 13.65 -3.38 -6.91
CA PRO A 108 13.02 -2.66 -8.01
C PRO A 108 11.56 -3.05 -8.21
N ILE A 109 10.70 -2.06 -8.47
CA ILE A 109 9.26 -2.20 -8.72
C ILE A 109 8.89 -1.32 -9.92
N THR A 110 7.90 -1.72 -10.70
CA THR A 110 7.42 -1.02 -11.89
C THR A 110 6.25 -0.11 -11.56
N VAL A 111 6.24 1.08 -12.15
CA VAL A 111 5.12 2.01 -12.11
C VAL A 111 4.03 1.53 -13.06
N VAL A 112 2.86 1.19 -12.53
CA VAL A 112 1.72 0.72 -13.32
C VAL A 112 0.74 1.84 -13.67
N ALA A 113 0.70 2.90 -12.86
CA ALA A 113 -0.15 4.06 -13.12
C ALA A 113 0.42 5.33 -12.48
N THR A 114 0.14 6.48 -13.09
CA THR A 114 0.47 7.81 -12.55
C THR A 114 -0.75 8.70 -12.71
N SER A 115 -1.15 9.49 -11.70
CA SER A 115 -2.32 10.39 -11.79
C SER A 115 -2.03 11.66 -12.61
N GLU A 116 -3.04 12.50 -12.85
CA GLU A 116 -2.80 13.89 -13.26
C GLU A 116 -2.27 14.70 -12.08
N VAL A 117 -1.75 15.88 -12.41
CA VAL A 117 -1.32 16.87 -11.42
C VAL A 117 -2.55 17.48 -10.77
N MET A 118 -2.72 17.23 -9.48
CA MET A 118 -3.74 17.81 -8.63
C MET A 118 -3.28 19.16 -8.09
N LEU A 119 -4.16 20.17 -8.15
CA LEU A 119 -3.91 21.52 -7.65
C LEU A 119 -4.87 21.86 -6.49
N GLY A 120 -4.47 22.79 -5.62
CA GLY A 120 -5.35 23.32 -4.56
C GLY A 120 -5.63 22.36 -3.41
N ARG A 121 -4.87 21.26 -3.29
CA ARG A 121 -5.02 20.28 -2.20
C ARG A 121 -4.42 20.79 -0.88
N PRO A 122 -4.94 20.33 0.26
CA PRO A 122 -4.29 20.56 1.56
C PRO A 122 -2.91 19.90 1.58
N CYS A 123 -1.86 20.70 1.75
CA CYS A 123 -0.48 20.22 1.79
C CYS A 123 0.12 20.41 3.19
N TYR A 124 0.89 19.42 3.61
CA TYR A 124 1.58 19.41 4.88
C TYR A 124 3.03 19.04 4.67
N GLU A 125 3.90 19.74 5.38
CA GLU A 125 5.32 19.44 5.52
C GLU A 125 5.48 18.54 6.75
N VAL A 126 5.88 17.29 6.52
CA VAL A 126 6.19 16.30 7.56
C VAL A 126 7.70 16.29 7.75
N GLU A 127 8.16 16.74 8.90
CA GLU A 127 9.56 16.77 9.30
C GLU A 127 9.88 15.56 10.18
N PHE A 128 11.02 14.92 9.92
CA PHE A 128 11.50 13.76 10.65
C PHE A 128 12.74 14.10 11.49
N CYS A 129 13.01 13.29 12.52
CA CYS A 129 14.13 13.50 13.44
C CYS A 129 15.53 13.46 12.81
N ASP A 130 15.63 12.97 11.57
CA ASP A 130 16.85 12.97 10.77
C ASP A 130 17.03 14.26 9.94
N GLY A 131 16.08 15.21 10.07
CA GLY A 131 16.01 16.44 9.28
C GLY A 131 15.38 16.23 7.90
N ALA A 132 14.91 15.03 7.58
CA ALA A 132 14.20 14.79 6.33
C ALA A 132 12.84 15.50 6.36
N VAL A 133 12.47 16.04 5.21
CA VAL A 133 11.20 16.73 5.03
C VAL A 133 10.47 16.13 3.84
N ILE A 134 9.18 15.82 4.01
CA ILE A 134 8.30 15.39 2.94
C ILE A 134 7.09 16.30 2.89
N VAL A 135 6.79 16.83 1.70
CA VAL A 135 5.53 17.49 1.44
C VAL A 135 4.52 16.47 0.88
N ALA A 136 3.45 16.26 1.63
CA ALA A 136 2.40 15.30 1.31
C ALA A 136 1.01 15.94 1.41
N ASP A 137 0.03 15.31 0.77
CA ASP A 137 -1.36 15.71 0.94
C ASP A 137 -1.88 15.39 2.36
N GLY A 138 -2.88 16.14 2.82
CA GLY A 138 -3.48 15.96 4.14
C GLY A 138 -4.00 14.54 4.38
N SER A 139 -4.53 13.90 3.34
CA SER A 139 -5.02 12.52 3.40
C SER A 139 -3.96 11.46 3.11
N HIS A 140 -2.69 11.85 2.91
CA HIS A 140 -1.60 10.90 2.66
C HIS A 140 -1.44 9.95 3.85
N GLN A 141 -1.49 8.65 3.58
CA GLN A 141 -1.44 7.63 4.62
C GLN A 141 0.01 7.23 4.97
N TRP A 142 0.35 7.41 6.24
CA TRP A 142 1.61 7.04 6.86
C TRP A 142 1.40 5.84 7.77
N LEU A 143 2.28 4.85 7.64
CA LEU A 143 2.36 3.77 8.61
C LEU A 143 3.24 4.24 9.77
N THR A 144 2.64 4.57 10.92
CA THR A 144 3.38 5.12 12.08
C THR A 144 3.14 4.37 13.38
N GLU A 145 4.14 4.22 14.25
CA GLU A 145 3.94 3.76 15.63
C GLU A 145 3.66 4.92 16.59
N SER A 146 2.54 4.87 17.31
CA SER A 146 2.15 5.88 18.32
C SER A 146 2.61 5.50 19.74
N ARG A 147 3.07 6.49 20.51
CA ARG A 147 3.52 6.37 21.91
C ARG A 147 2.55 6.97 22.95
N ALA A 148 1.54 7.74 22.57
CA ALA A 148 0.56 8.33 23.49
C ALA A 148 -0.33 7.30 24.22
N SER A 149 -0.33 6.04 23.76
CA SER A 149 -1.02 4.91 24.39
C SER A 149 -0.47 4.50 25.77
N TRP A 150 0.62 5.11 26.24
CA TRP A 150 1.30 4.77 27.50
C TRP A 150 0.51 5.08 28.78
N ARG A 151 -0.55 5.90 28.72
CA ARG A 151 -1.35 6.28 29.91
C ARG A 151 -2.26 5.16 30.46
N SER A 152 -2.48 4.06 29.73
CA SER A 152 -3.35 2.95 30.16
C SER A 152 -2.61 1.78 30.83
N GLY A 153 -1.32 1.95 31.19
CA GLY A 153 -0.60 0.99 32.03
C GLY A 153 -0.07 -0.27 31.34
N SER A 154 -0.10 -0.35 30.00
CA SER A 154 0.57 -1.42 29.24
C SER A 154 1.65 -0.82 28.31
N PRO A 155 2.93 -1.20 28.44
CA PRO A 155 4.04 -0.52 27.77
C PRO A 155 4.20 -1.01 26.33
N ARG A 156 3.29 -0.66 25.40
CA ARG A 156 3.33 -1.15 24.01
C ARG A 156 3.04 -0.06 22.98
N THR A 157 4.04 0.20 22.12
CA THR A 157 3.95 0.98 20.87
C THR A 157 2.99 0.28 19.90
N PHE A 158 2.02 1.02 19.35
CA PHE A 158 1.08 0.52 18.35
C PHE A 158 1.45 1.14 17.01
N THR A 159 1.96 0.35 16.05
CA THR A 159 1.97 0.77 14.63
C THR A 159 0.53 0.95 14.20
N ALA A 160 0.15 2.01 13.49
CA ALA A 160 -1.17 2.25 12.93
C ALA A 160 -1.05 3.17 11.71
N VAL A 161 -1.99 3.06 10.76
CA VAL A 161 -2.03 3.96 9.60
C VAL A 161 -2.69 5.26 10.04
N HIS A 162 -2.01 6.38 9.84
CA HIS A 162 -2.52 7.73 10.09
C HIS A 162 -2.39 8.56 8.81
N THR A 163 -3.37 9.39 8.52
CA THR A 163 -3.27 10.45 7.52
C THR A 163 -2.32 11.55 8.01
N THR A 164 -1.79 12.37 7.10
CA THR A 164 -0.94 13.51 7.48
C THR A 164 -1.67 14.49 8.41
N GLU A 165 -2.98 14.66 8.22
CA GLU A 165 -3.83 15.49 9.09
C GLU A 165 -4.00 14.89 10.49
N GLU A 166 -4.19 13.58 10.60
CA GLU A 166 -4.21 12.89 11.89
C GLU A 166 -2.85 12.97 12.60
N LEU A 167 -1.73 12.85 11.85
CA LEU A 167 -0.40 13.05 12.40
C LEU A 167 -0.24 14.48 12.94
N ALA A 168 -0.67 15.49 12.19
CA ALA A 168 -0.66 16.87 12.63
C ALA A 168 -1.47 17.08 13.91
N ALA A 169 -2.64 16.45 14.01
CA ALA A 169 -3.53 16.59 15.16
C ALA A 169 -3.04 15.86 16.42
N SER A 170 -2.24 14.79 16.27
CA SER A 170 -1.84 13.92 17.37
C SER A 170 -0.35 13.94 17.72
N LEU A 171 0.45 14.79 17.06
CA LEU A 171 1.89 14.91 17.28
C LEU A 171 2.26 15.38 18.70
N ASP A 172 1.57 16.40 19.22
CA ASP A 172 1.86 17.08 20.50
C ASP A 172 1.32 16.35 21.74
N CYS A 173 0.90 15.09 21.62
CA CYS A 173 0.44 14.32 22.77
C CYS A 173 1.57 14.19 23.82
N PRO A 174 1.35 14.57 25.10
CA PRO A 174 2.43 14.56 26.09
C PRO A 174 2.88 13.12 26.38
N THR A 175 4.07 12.77 25.89
CA THR A 175 4.74 11.50 26.19
C THR A 175 5.55 11.63 27.49
N PRO A 176 5.70 10.54 28.29
CA PRO A 176 6.41 10.59 29.58
C PRO A 176 7.86 11.08 29.52
N ASP A 177 8.52 10.91 28.37
CA ASP A 177 9.95 11.22 28.15
C ASP A 177 10.18 12.46 27.27
N GLY A 178 9.13 13.18 26.87
CA GLY A 178 9.22 14.36 26.00
C GLY A 178 9.58 14.08 24.54
N GLN A 179 9.47 12.84 24.07
CA GLN A 179 9.73 12.45 22.67
C GLN A 179 8.46 12.52 21.80
N PRO A 180 8.58 12.68 20.47
CA PRO A 180 7.42 12.77 19.58
C PRO A 180 6.57 11.50 19.55
N ASN A 181 5.28 11.67 19.26
CA ASN A 181 4.28 10.60 19.35
C ASN A 181 4.42 9.53 18.24
N HIS A 182 4.85 9.89 17.02
CA HIS A 182 4.79 9.01 15.84
C HIS A 182 6.16 8.58 15.31
N THR A 183 6.32 7.30 14.93
CA THR A 183 7.53 6.76 14.27
C THR A 183 7.23 6.07 12.95
N VAL A 184 8.05 6.27 11.91
CA VAL A 184 7.98 5.53 10.63
C VAL A 184 9.15 4.55 10.52
N THR A 185 8.91 3.33 10.05
CA THR A 185 9.96 2.32 9.84
C THR A 185 10.86 2.68 8.63
N ASN A 186 12.16 2.46 8.75
CA ASN A 186 13.12 2.69 7.67
C ASN A 186 12.98 1.63 6.57
N CYS A 187 13.42 1.97 5.36
CA CYS A 187 13.51 1.02 4.26
C CYS A 187 14.54 -0.09 4.56
N ALA A 188 14.35 -1.26 3.95
CA ALA A 188 15.40 -2.26 3.88
C ALA A 188 16.59 -1.74 3.03
N PRO A 189 17.80 -2.32 3.18
CA PRO A 189 18.91 -2.01 2.29
C PRO A 189 18.51 -2.27 0.84
N LEU A 190 18.87 -1.37 -0.10
CA LEU A 190 18.50 -1.60 -1.51
C LEU A 190 19.11 -2.92 -2.03
N HIS A 191 18.33 -3.72 -2.72
CA HIS A 191 18.73 -4.99 -3.31
C HIS A 191 18.94 -4.80 -4.80
N LEU A 192 20.14 -4.32 -5.16
CA LEU A 192 20.55 -4.02 -6.53
C LEU A 192 21.62 -5.00 -7.02
N PRO A 193 21.78 -5.17 -8.35
CA PRO A 193 22.77 -6.06 -8.93
C PRO A 193 24.20 -5.75 -8.49
N GLU A 194 25.09 -6.72 -8.65
CA GLU A 194 26.53 -6.55 -8.42
C GLU A 194 27.26 -6.22 -9.74
N PRO A 195 27.50 -4.93 -10.05
CA PRO A 195 28.22 -4.55 -11.27
C PRO A 195 29.72 -4.83 -11.16
N SER A 196 30.36 -4.98 -12.32
CA SER A 196 31.82 -4.86 -12.44
C SER A 196 32.21 -3.39 -12.32
N LEU A 197 33.00 -3.07 -11.30
CA LEU A 197 33.40 -1.70 -10.98
C LEU A 197 34.88 -1.50 -11.30
N PRO A 198 35.28 -0.34 -11.87
CA PRO A 198 36.65 -0.09 -12.31
C PRO A 198 37.65 -0.07 -11.16
N VAL A 199 37.21 0.34 -9.97
CA VAL A 199 38.01 0.35 -8.73
C VAL A 199 37.26 -0.43 -7.65
N PRO A 200 37.92 -1.32 -6.89
CA PRO A 200 37.29 -1.99 -5.76
C PRO A 200 36.63 -0.98 -4.78
N PRO A 201 35.38 -1.21 -4.33
CA PRO A 201 34.63 -0.22 -3.56
C PRO A 201 35.35 0.29 -2.31
N TYR A 202 35.97 -0.61 -1.53
CA TYR A 202 36.75 -0.22 -0.35
C TYR A 202 37.91 0.74 -0.69
N THR A 203 38.65 0.44 -1.75
CA THR A 203 39.78 1.27 -2.21
C THR A 203 39.32 2.65 -2.64
N LEU A 204 38.19 2.74 -3.36
CA LEU A 204 37.59 4.02 -3.71
C LEU A 204 37.19 4.80 -2.45
N GLY A 205 36.60 4.14 -1.46
CA GLY A 205 36.20 4.76 -0.20
C GLY A 205 37.37 5.35 0.57
N VAL A 206 38.49 4.61 0.65
CA VAL A 206 39.74 5.10 1.24
C VAL A 206 40.25 6.33 0.50
N ARG A 207 40.21 6.32 -0.84
CA ARG A 207 40.65 7.46 -1.67
C ARG A 207 39.79 8.71 -1.42
N LEU A 208 38.47 8.53 -1.34
CA LEU A 208 37.51 9.63 -1.14
C LEU A 208 37.55 10.20 0.29
N GLY A 209 37.75 9.34 1.30
CA GLY A 209 37.79 9.77 2.70
C GLY A 209 39.11 10.40 3.12
N HIS A 210 40.18 10.29 2.31
CA HIS A 210 41.43 11.02 2.56
C HIS A 210 41.30 12.50 2.15
N GLY A 211 41.55 13.40 3.10
CA GLY A 211 41.37 14.85 2.93
C GLY A 211 42.24 15.54 1.86
N ASN A 212 43.34 14.92 1.40
CA ASN A 212 44.28 15.57 0.48
C ASN A 212 44.04 15.15 -0.97
N GLY A 213 43.84 16.14 -1.84
CA GLY A 213 43.76 15.97 -3.30
C GLY A 213 45.12 15.72 -3.96
N ASP A 214 45.98 14.90 -3.37
CA ASP A 214 47.25 14.55 -4.01
C ASP A 214 47.01 13.44 -5.03
N ALA A 215 47.06 13.87 -6.29
CA ALA A 215 47.10 13.04 -7.47
C ALA A 215 48.28 12.06 -7.36
N VAL A 216 47.97 10.76 -7.40
CA VAL A 216 48.92 9.79 -7.94
C VAL A 216 48.59 9.69 -9.42
N ASP A 217 49.50 10.22 -10.24
CA ASP A 217 49.45 10.21 -11.70
C ASP A 217 49.04 8.85 -12.27
N GLY A 218 48.05 8.85 -13.18
CA GLY A 218 47.65 7.65 -13.92
C GLY A 218 46.19 7.65 -14.36
N ASP A 219 45.89 8.49 -15.35
CA ASP A 219 44.86 8.30 -16.40
C ASP A 219 43.53 7.62 -16.03
N HIS A 220 42.51 8.43 -15.77
CA HIS A 220 41.17 8.45 -16.39
C HIS A 220 40.17 9.18 -15.48
N GLY A 221 39.91 10.46 -15.78
CA GLY A 221 38.66 11.14 -15.42
C GLY A 221 38.64 11.95 -14.11
N ALA A 222 38.71 13.27 -14.26
CA ALA A 222 38.21 14.33 -13.36
C ALA A 222 38.87 14.49 -11.97
N LEU A 223 40.02 15.17 -11.97
CA LEU A 223 40.53 15.94 -10.82
C LEU A 223 39.69 17.21 -10.67
N GLY A 224 38.88 17.30 -9.61
CA GLY A 224 38.14 18.50 -9.22
C GLY A 224 37.08 18.25 -8.15
N ASP A 225 36.22 17.24 -8.33
CA ASP A 225 35.04 17.04 -7.49
C ASP A 225 35.10 15.69 -6.74
N LYS A 226 35.28 15.72 -5.41
CA LYS A 226 35.20 14.50 -4.59
C LYS A 226 33.73 14.06 -4.53
N HIS A 227 33.37 13.03 -5.29
CA HIS A 227 32.01 12.51 -5.33
C HIS A 227 32.02 10.98 -5.48
N VAL A 228 30.94 10.33 -5.04
CA VAL A 228 30.73 8.90 -5.25
C VAL A 228 30.01 8.71 -6.59
N PRO A 229 30.57 7.94 -7.55
CA PRO A 229 29.89 7.74 -8.82
C PRO A 229 28.58 6.95 -8.65
N ALA A 230 27.57 7.27 -9.47
CA ALA A 230 26.25 6.65 -9.39
C ALA A 230 26.27 5.11 -9.47
N ALA A 231 27.20 4.55 -10.26
CA ALA A 231 27.40 3.09 -10.36
C ALA A 231 27.73 2.44 -9.01
N TYR A 232 28.39 3.16 -8.08
CA TYR A 232 28.67 2.70 -6.73
C TYR A 232 27.48 2.92 -5.79
N LEU A 233 26.74 4.03 -5.94
CA LEU A 233 25.50 4.30 -5.17
C LEU A 233 24.36 3.34 -5.53
N ARG A 234 24.42 2.69 -6.70
CA ARG A 234 23.47 1.67 -7.17
C ARG A 234 24.07 0.25 -7.23
N ALA A 235 25.23 0.05 -6.64
CA ALA A 235 25.88 -1.26 -6.53
C ALA A 235 25.18 -2.17 -5.50
N SER A 236 25.60 -3.44 -5.45
CA SER A 236 25.09 -4.39 -4.47
C SER A 236 25.30 -3.89 -3.04
N SER A 237 24.46 -4.35 -2.11
CA SER A 237 24.57 -3.95 -0.69
C SER A 237 25.95 -4.28 -0.11
N ALA A 238 26.56 -5.40 -0.53
CA ALA A 238 27.92 -5.77 -0.14
C ALA A 238 28.97 -4.78 -0.66
N GLN A 239 28.90 -4.40 -1.93
CA GLN A 239 29.82 -3.42 -2.53
C GLN A 239 29.65 -2.03 -1.90
N ARG A 240 28.42 -1.60 -1.60
CA ARG A 240 28.14 -0.34 -0.89
C ARG A 240 28.65 -0.33 0.55
N ARG A 241 28.52 -1.44 1.28
CA ARG A 241 29.11 -1.60 2.63
C ARG A 241 30.64 -1.53 2.57
N ALA A 242 31.27 -2.15 1.57
CA ALA A 242 32.71 -2.07 1.39
C ALA A 242 33.19 -0.65 1.09
N LEU A 243 32.46 0.11 0.25
CA LEU A 243 32.71 1.53 0.00
C LEU A 243 32.61 2.36 1.29
N LEU A 244 31.52 2.17 2.04
CA LEU A 244 31.29 2.87 3.31
C LEU A 244 32.41 2.58 4.30
N ALA A 245 32.86 1.32 4.42
CA ALA A 245 33.96 0.96 5.29
C ALA A 245 35.26 1.70 4.94
N GLY A 246 35.60 1.83 3.64
CA GLY A 246 36.78 2.58 3.21
C GLY A 246 36.71 4.08 3.57
N LEU A 247 35.52 4.68 3.41
CA LEU A 247 35.26 6.08 3.80
C LEU A 247 35.39 6.27 5.31
N LEU A 248 34.85 5.33 6.10
CA LEU A 248 34.84 5.42 7.56
C LEU A 248 36.19 5.07 8.19
N ASP A 249 36.96 4.19 7.58
CA ASP A 249 38.30 3.86 8.06
C ASP A 249 39.27 5.02 7.92
N THR A 250 39.04 5.91 6.96
CA THR A 250 39.84 7.14 6.77
C THR A 250 39.25 8.35 7.48
N GLY A 251 37.96 8.64 7.29
CA GLY A 251 37.29 9.85 7.79
C GLY A 251 36.25 9.63 8.89
N GLY A 252 35.98 8.39 9.26
CA GLY A 252 34.95 8.02 10.24
C GLY A 252 35.46 7.97 11.68
N THR A 253 34.63 8.41 12.62
CA THR A 253 34.87 8.34 14.08
C THR A 253 33.65 7.76 14.80
N VAL A 254 33.86 7.16 15.98
CA VAL A 254 32.78 6.65 16.83
C VAL A 254 32.69 7.50 18.09
N ASN A 255 31.52 8.09 18.34
CA ASN A 255 31.30 8.92 19.53
C ASN A 255 31.15 8.04 20.80
N ARG A 256 30.96 8.67 21.97
CA ARG A 256 30.78 7.93 23.25
C ARG A 256 29.42 7.21 23.34
N ALA A 257 28.41 7.68 22.60
CA ALA A 257 27.08 7.09 22.52
C ALA A 257 26.97 5.95 21.48
N GLY A 258 28.09 5.56 20.86
CA GLY A 258 28.12 4.50 19.83
C GLY A 258 27.72 4.93 18.43
N SER A 259 27.36 6.20 18.20
CA SER A 259 27.05 6.68 16.84
C SER A 259 28.32 6.92 16.03
N VAL A 260 28.24 6.61 14.74
CA VAL A 260 29.30 6.82 13.77
C VAL A 260 29.15 8.21 13.15
N ARG A 261 30.26 8.94 13.05
CA ARG A 261 30.33 10.26 12.39
C ARG A 261 31.32 10.25 11.25
N PHE A 262 30.91 10.80 10.12
CA PHE A 262 31.78 11.12 9.00
C PHE A 262 31.79 12.64 8.81
N ILE A 263 32.97 13.23 8.69
CA ILE A 263 33.15 14.68 8.61
C ILE A 263 33.87 15.00 7.30
N THR A 264 33.29 15.90 6.51
CA THR A 264 33.89 16.34 5.23
C THR A 264 33.66 17.83 5.01
N THR A 265 34.60 18.49 4.35
CA THR A 265 34.47 19.87 3.86
C THR A 265 33.77 19.94 2.50
N ASP A 266 33.70 18.81 1.77
CA ASP A 266 33.08 18.72 0.46
C ASP A 266 31.58 18.39 0.61
N GLU A 267 30.72 19.32 0.18
CA GLU A 267 29.26 19.20 0.28
C GLU A 267 28.70 18.12 -0.64
N ARG A 268 29.30 17.94 -1.82
CA ARG A 268 28.88 16.91 -2.78
C ARG A 268 29.18 15.52 -2.23
N LEU A 269 30.39 15.32 -1.72
CA LEU A 269 30.74 14.09 -1.01
C LEU A 269 29.81 13.85 0.17
N ALA A 270 29.44 14.90 0.91
CA ALA A 270 28.53 14.76 2.04
C ALA A 270 27.14 14.23 1.61
N SER A 271 26.59 14.79 0.52
CA SER A 271 25.31 14.32 -0.05
C SER A 271 25.39 12.87 -0.52
N ASP A 272 26.49 12.49 -1.16
CA ASP A 272 26.69 11.13 -1.67
C ASP A 272 26.85 10.10 -0.55
N VAL A 273 27.58 10.46 0.52
CA VAL A 273 27.74 9.61 1.70
C VAL A 273 26.41 9.47 2.45
N HIS A 274 25.62 10.54 2.54
CA HIS A 274 24.26 10.46 3.09
C HIS A 274 23.40 9.47 2.30
N GLU A 275 23.38 9.57 0.97
CA GLU A 275 22.65 8.62 0.12
C GLU A 275 23.17 7.18 0.27
N LEU A 276 24.48 6.99 0.32
CA LEU A 276 25.09 5.68 0.56
C LEU A 276 24.61 5.05 1.87
N ILE A 277 24.57 5.84 2.96
CA ILE A 277 24.14 5.37 4.29
C ILE A 277 22.64 5.05 4.28
N VAL A 278 21.80 5.94 3.75
CA VAL A 278 20.34 5.73 3.68
C VAL A 278 20.00 4.52 2.80
N SER A 279 20.68 4.36 1.66
CA SER A 279 20.46 3.22 0.77
C SER A 279 20.83 1.88 1.42
N LEU A 280 21.64 1.87 2.49
CA LEU A 280 21.93 0.68 3.30
C LEU A 280 20.88 0.44 4.39
N GLY A 281 19.81 1.24 4.44
CA GLY A 281 18.71 1.14 5.41
C GLY A 281 18.97 1.88 6.72
N TYR A 282 20.05 2.64 6.83
CA TYR A 282 20.39 3.36 8.06
C TYR A 282 19.75 4.74 8.12
N ARG A 283 19.21 5.10 9.28
CA ARG A 283 18.81 6.48 9.57
C ARG A 283 20.04 7.35 9.75
N CYS A 284 20.08 8.49 9.08
CA CYS A 284 21.25 9.36 9.04
C CYS A 284 20.84 10.83 9.13
N SER A 285 21.46 11.60 10.02
CA SER A 285 21.30 13.06 10.07
C SER A 285 22.54 13.74 9.47
N THR A 286 22.34 14.92 8.88
CA THR A 286 23.43 15.75 8.36
C THR A 286 23.36 17.13 8.99
N GLU A 287 24.38 17.49 9.75
CA GLU A 287 24.56 18.83 10.31
C GLU A 287 25.53 19.61 9.42
N ARG A 288 25.07 20.74 8.87
CA ARG A 288 25.85 21.60 7.99
C ARG A 288 26.33 22.82 8.76
N SER A 289 27.64 22.99 8.85
CA SER A 289 28.30 24.23 9.26
C SER A 289 28.85 24.96 8.03
N PRO A 290 29.19 26.26 8.11
CA PRO A 290 29.65 27.04 6.95
C PRO A 290 30.86 26.45 6.20
N THR A 291 31.64 25.58 6.85
CA THR A 291 32.89 25.02 6.31
C THR A 291 32.94 23.50 6.31
N VAL A 292 32.01 22.82 6.99
CA VAL A 292 32.08 21.38 7.24
C VAL A 292 30.67 20.79 7.33
N SER A 293 30.47 19.64 6.70
CA SER A 293 29.29 18.79 6.88
C SER A 293 29.64 17.60 7.77
N THR A 294 28.84 17.39 8.82
CA THR A 294 28.95 16.24 9.72
C THR A 294 27.77 15.32 9.52
N ILE A 295 28.03 14.09 9.12
CA ILE A 295 27.05 13.05 8.89
C ILE A 295 27.08 12.12 10.09
N THR A 296 25.95 11.93 10.75
CA THR A 296 25.85 11.06 11.93
C THR A 296 24.80 9.98 11.71
N PHE A 297 25.18 8.73 11.92
CA PHE A 297 24.26 7.60 11.88
C PHE A 297 24.59 6.58 12.97
N THR A 298 23.64 5.69 13.25
CA THR A 298 23.82 4.62 14.24
C THR A 298 23.42 3.30 13.60
N THR A 299 24.22 2.27 13.82
CA THR A 299 23.98 0.94 13.26
C THR A 299 24.50 -0.14 14.19
N CYS A 300 23.88 -1.32 14.14
CA CYS A 300 24.40 -2.53 14.77
C CYS A 300 25.37 -3.29 13.85
N ASP A 301 25.45 -2.93 12.57
CA ASP A 301 26.28 -3.64 11.59
C ASP A 301 27.77 -3.29 11.71
N ASP A 302 28.63 -4.18 11.22
CA ASP A 302 30.05 -3.89 11.07
C ASP A 302 30.28 -2.96 9.87
N VAL A 303 30.64 -1.71 10.16
CA VAL A 303 30.87 -0.65 9.15
C VAL A 303 32.32 -0.19 9.05
N PHE A 304 33.23 -0.78 9.83
CA PHE A 304 34.66 -0.52 9.77
C PHE A 304 35.41 -1.78 9.39
N ARG A 305 36.53 -1.65 8.68
CA ARG A 305 37.43 -2.78 8.39
C ARG A 305 38.70 -2.71 9.23
N LEU A 306 39.13 -1.52 9.66
CA LEU A 306 40.27 -1.38 10.58
C LEU A 306 39.90 -1.91 11.96
N GLN A 307 40.66 -2.92 12.42
CA GLN A 307 40.38 -3.67 13.64
C GLN A 307 40.19 -2.76 14.88
N HIS A 308 41.00 -1.71 15.04
CA HIS A 308 40.87 -0.81 16.18
C HIS A 308 39.55 -0.02 16.16
N LYS A 309 39.08 0.44 14.99
CA LYS A 309 37.79 1.13 14.86
C LYS A 309 36.61 0.18 15.00
N GLN A 310 36.75 -1.04 14.48
CA GLN A 310 35.76 -2.11 14.64
C GLN A 310 35.55 -2.44 16.12
N LEU A 311 36.63 -2.69 16.88
CA LEU A 311 36.56 -2.95 18.32
C LEU A 311 35.97 -1.75 19.09
N MET A 312 36.34 -0.52 18.73
CA MET A 312 35.78 0.68 19.35
C MET A 312 34.28 0.84 19.08
N HIS A 313 33.81 0.50 17.88
CA HIS A 313 32.39 0.50 17.53
C HIS A 313 31.66 -0.62 18.25
N GLU A 314 32.20 -1.84 18.24
CA GLU A 314 31.63 -3.01 18.89
C GLU A 314 31.40 -2.79 20.40
N GLN A 315 32.35 -2.14 21.09
CA GLN A 315 32.23 -1.81 22.52
C GLN A 315 31.17 -0.76 22.85
N ARG A 316 30.75 0.05 21.87
CA ARG A 316 29.91 1.23 22.10
C ARG A 316 28.57 1.18 21.37
N ARG A 317 28.45 0.34 20.34
CA ARG A 317 27.25 0.26 19.50
C ARG A 317 26.10 -0.30 20.32
N PRO A 318 24.86 0.17 20.06
CA PRO A 318 23.68 -0.40 20.68
C PRO A 318 23.47 -1.87 20.26
N ASP A 319 22.93 -2.68 21.16
CA ASP A 319 22.58 -4.08 20.88
C ASP A 319 21.59 -4.19 19.71
N SER A 320 21.66 -5.31 18.98
CA SER A 320 20.70 -5.67 17.93
C SER A 320 19.30 -5.79 18.54
N GLY A 321 18.49 -4.74 18.42
CA GLY A 321 17.16 -4.66 19.04
C GLY A 321 16.87 -3.33 19.74
N THR A 322 17.85 -2.43 19.87
CA THR A 322 17.64 -1.10 20.46
C THR A 322 16.66 -0.26 19.61
N VAL A 323 15.55 0.15 20.23
CA VAL A 323 14.45 0.92 19.64
C VAL A 323 14.99 2.24 19.06
N GLY A 324 15.10 2.35 17.74
CA GLY A 324 15.45 3.62 17.06
C GLY A 324 16.45 3.53 15.91
N THR A 325 17.10 2.38 15.67
CA THR A 325 17.98 2.21 14.48
C THR A 325 17.20 1.86 13.21
N SER A 326 16.03 1.23 13.35
CA SER A 326 15.16 0.80 12.25
C SER A 326 13.94 1.69 12.01
N SER A 327 13.82 2.81 12.72
CA SER A 327 12.70 3.76 12.59
C SER A 327 13.15 5.22 12.76
N ARG A 328 12.31 6.15 12.30
CA ARG A 328 12.49 7.61 12.42
C ARG A 328 11.27 8.23 13.08
N PHE A 329 11.47 9.27 13.88
CA PHE A 329 10.38 9.99 14.54
C PHE A 329 9.87 11.10 13.64
N VAL A 330 8.56 11.30 13.58
CA VAL A 330 7.97 12.53 13.07
C VAL A 330 8.15 13.58 14.15
N VAL A 331 8.82 14.69 13.85
CA VAL A 331 9.13 15.76 14.83
C VAL A 331 8.27 16.99 14.64
N ASP A 332 7.77 17.22 13.42
CA ASP A 332 6.88 18.33 13.12
C ASP A 332 5.96 17.99 11.95
N VAL A 333 4.73 18.51 11.95
CA VAL A 333 3.79 18.40 10.83
C VAL A 333 3.10 19.74 10.64
N ARG A 334 3.60 20.51 9.67
CA ARG A 334 3.17 21.90 9.45
C ARG A 334 2.33 22.01 8.19
N ARG A 335 1.19 22.69 8.26
CA ARG A 335 0.43 23.01 7.05
C ARG A 335 1.22 24.01 6.19
N VAL A 336 1.33 23.74 4.89
CA VAL A 336 2.00 24.62 3.91
C VAL A 336 1.04 25.09 2.82
N PRO A 337 1.40 26.15 2.05
CA PRO A 337 0.63 26.52 0.87
C PRO A 337 0.44 25.33 -0.06
N SER A 338 -0.71 25.31 -0.76
CA SER A 338 -0.99 24.22 -1.69
C SER A 338 0.05 24.20 -2.81
N VAL A 339 0.66 23.05 -3.04
CA VAL A 339 1.58 22.81 -4.16
C VAL A 339 0.98 21.78 -5.12
N PRO A 340 1.38 21.78 -6.40
CA PRO A 340 0.97 20.74 -7.34
C PRO A 340 1.39 19.35 -6.86
N MET A 341 0.46 18.39 -6.90
CA MET A 341 0.60 17.08 -6.29
C MET A 341 0.25 15.97 -7.27
N ARG A 342 0.88 14.80 -7.18
CA ARG A 342 0.57 13.63 -8.03
C ARG A 342 0.67 12.33 -7.25
N CYS A 343 -0.05 11.32 -7.69
CA CYS A 343 -0.01 9.95 -7.17
C CYS A 343 0.62 8.99 -8.18
N VAL A 344 1.26 7.95 -7.67
CA VAL A 344 1.84 6.85 -8.46
C VAL A 344 1.40 5.53 -7.86
N GLN A 345 1.08 4.55 -8.72
CA GLN A 345 0.79 3.17 -8.36
C GLN A 345 1.91 2.27 -8.89
N VAL A 346 2.29 1.29 -8.09
CA VAL A 346 3.42 0.37 -8.34
C VAL A 346 2.99 -1.09 -8.21
N ASP A 347 3.67 -1.98 -8.93
CA ASP A 347 3.42 -3.43 -9.00
C ASP A 347 4.02 -4.25 -7.85
N SER A 348 4.12 -3.67 -6.65
CA SER A 348 4.67 -4.36 -5.48
C SER A 348 3.58 -5.03 -4.64
N GLU A 349 3.83 -6.22 -4.09
CA GLU A 349 2.93 -6.94 -3.17
C GLU A 349 2.50 -6.12 -1.93
N ASP A 350 3.28 -5.10 -1.56
CA ASP A 350 3.00 -4.26 -0.38
C ASP A 350 2.35 -2.92 -0.75
N HIS A 351 2.29 -2.63 -2.05
CA HIS A 351 1.98 -1.33 -2.64
C HIS A 351 2.79 -0.15 -2.03
N LEU A 352 4.00 -0.44 -1.50
CA LEU A 352 4.90 0.54 -0.90
C LEU A 352 6.02 0.89 -1.86
N TYR A 353 6.28 2.18 -2.03
CA TYR A 353 7.48 2.70 -2.69
C TYR A 353 8.21 3.69 -1.80
N LEU A 354 9.50 3.87 -2.06
CA LEU A 354 10.35 4.80 -1.33
C LEU A 354 10.24 6.20 -1.91
N ALA A 355 10.31 7.22 -1.06
CA ALA A 355 10.26 8.60 -1.52
C ALA A 355 10.98 9.58 -0.59
N GLY A 356 11.44 10.69 -1.19
CA GLY A 356 12.38 11.63 -0.60
C GLY A 356 13.82 11.11 -0.58
N ARG A 357 14.77 12.02 -0.30
CA ARG A 357 16.20 11.69 -0.19
C ARG A 357 16.51 10.66 0.90
N SER A 358 15.65 10.60 1.91
CA SER A 358 15.77 9.69 3.05
C SER A 358 14.98 8.38 2.87
N MET A 359 14.47 8.13 1.65
CA MET A 359 13.84 6.87 1.21
C MET A 359 12.75 6.33 2.16
N ILE A 360 11.66 7.08 2.30
CA ILE A 360 10.59 6.80 3.27
C ILE A 360 9.44 6.00 2.59
N PRO A 361 8.97 4.86 3.16
CA PRO A 361 7.86 4.04 2.61
C PRO A 361 6.44 4.63 2.75
N THR A 362 5.50 4.37 1.80
CA THR A 362 4.09 4.91 1.78
C THR A 362 3.03 3.97 1.14
N HIS A 363 1.72 3.96 1.52
CA HIS A 363 0.72 2.85 1.31
C HIS A 363 -0.54 3.05 0.41
N ASN A 364 -1.24 1.93 0.03
CA ASN A 364 -2.53 1.81 -0.72
C ASN A 364 -3.69 0.92 -0.10
N SER A 365 -4.96 1.41 -0.06
CA SER A 365 -6.18 0.72 0.51
C SER A 365 -7.32 0.35 -0.48
N THR A 366 -8.15 -0.71 -0.19
CA THR A 366 -9.27 -1.25 -1.01
C THR A 366 -10.57 -1.60 -0.23
N LEU A 367 -11.77 -1.18 -0.71
CA LEU A 367 -13.10 -1.28 -0.04
C LEU A 367 -13.81 -2.65 -0.18
N GLY A 368 -13.50 -3.44 -1.21
CA GLY A 368 -14.20 -4.72 -1.47
C GLY A 368 -13.95 -5.80 -0.41
N LEU A 369 -12.83 -5.69 0.32
CA LEU A 369 -12.52 -6.59 1.43
C LEU A 369 -13.48 -6.42 2.61
N ASP A 370 -13.98 -5.21 2.87
CA ASP A 370 -14.90 -4.95 3.98
C ASP A 370 -16.28 -5.57 3.76
N PHE A 371 -16.77 -5.60 2.51
CA PHE A 371 -18.02 -6.29 2.19
C PHE A 371 -17.91 -7.80 2.42
N ALA A 372 -16.81 -8.41 1.97
CA ALA A 372 -16.56 -9.84 2.18
C ALA A 372 -16.40 -10.18 3.67
N ARG A 373 -15.71 -9.32 4.42
CA ARG A 373 -15.57 -9.42 5.88
C ARG A 373 -16.94 -9.38 6.57
N SER A 374 -17.78 -8.41 6.25
CA SER A 374 -19.13 -8.33 6.83
C SER A 374 -19.94 -9.60 6.54
N CYS A 375 -20.01 -9.98 5.27
CA CYS A 375 -20.76 -11.14 4.80
C CYS A 375 -20.37 -12.44 5.52
N SER A 376 -19.07 -12.77 5.55
CA SER A 376 -18.63 -14.08 6.06
C SER A 376 -18.33 -14.10 7.55
N ILE A 377 -17.69 -13.07 8.10
CA ILE A 377 -17.24 -13.11 9.50
C ILE A 377 -18.35 -12.67 10.45
N ARG A 378 -19.08 -11.60 10.10
CA ARG A 378 -20.16 -11.09 10.97
C ARG A 378 -21.47 -11.83 10.79
N HIS A 379 -21.77 -12.25 9.56
CA HIS A 379 -23.06 -12.83 9.21
C HIS A 379 -23.01 -14.32 8.84
N GLY A 380 -21.83 -14.95 8.83
CA GLY A 380 -21.67 -16.38 8.59
C GLY A 380 -22.10 -16.83 7.18
N LEU A 381 -22.19 -15.91 6.22
CA LEU A 381 -22.62 -16.20 4.85
C LEU A 381 -21.41 -16.47 3.96
N THR A 382 -21.53 -17.46 3.08
CA THR A 382 -20.42 -17.87 2.22
C THR A 382 -20.06 -16.77 1.22
N SER A 383 -18.80 -16.33 1.21
CA SER A 383 -18.29 -15.37 0.21
C SER A 383 -17.02 -15.86 -0.48
N LEU A 384 -16.80 -15.36 -1.71
CA LEU A 384 -15.63 -15.68 -2.53
C LEU A 384 -14.99 -14.39 -3.02
N ILE A 385 -13.68 -14.25 -2.83
CA ILE A 385 -12.87 -13.17 -3.38
C ILE A 385 -11.96 -13.75 -4.47
N PHE A 386 -12.10 -13.23 -5.69
CA PHE A 386 -11.09 -13.34 -6.73
C PHE A 386 -10.17 -12.13 -6.65
N SER A 387 -8.95 -12.35 -6.19
CA SER A 387 -7.92 -11.32 -6.10
C SER A 387 -6.97 -11.45 -7.26
N LEU A 388 -6.96 -10.45 -8.13
CA LEU A 388 -6.12 -10.38 -9.32
C LEU A 388 -4.90 -9.47 -9.09
N GLU A 389 -4.93 -8.62 -8.07
CA GLU A 389 -3.83 -7.71 -7.70
C GLU A 389 -3.07 -8.18 -6.44
N MET A 390 -3.80 -8.62 -5.40
CA MET A 390 -3.23 -8.91 -4.08
C MET A 390 -3.08 -10.42 -3.83
N SER A 391 -2.05 -10.82 -3.07
CA SER A 391 -1.89 -12.23 -2.67
C SER A 391 -2.90 -12.63 -1.59
N ARG A 392 -3.21 -13.93 -1.48
CA ARG A 392 -4.08 -14.45 -0.42
C ARG A 392 -3.54 -14.13 0.97
N THR A 393 -2.22 -14.22 1.15
CA THR A 393 -1.55 -13.88 2.41
C THR A 393 -1.81 -12.42 2.78
N GLU A 394 -1.71 -11.50 1.83
CA GLU A 394 -1.95 -10.08 2.06
C GLU A 394 -3.40 -9.80 2.45
N ILE A 395 -4.36 -10.43 1.76
CA ILE A 395 -5.80 -10.33 2.07
C ILE A 395 -6.08 -10.83 3.48
N VAL A 396 -5.57 -12.00 3.84
CA VAL A 396 -5.76 -12.58 5.18
C VAL A 396 -5.18 -11.67 6.25
N MET A 397 -4.00 -11.09 6.01
CA MET A 397 -3.37 -10.17 6.95
C MET A 397 -4.19 -8.88 7.13
N ARG A 398 -4.72 -8.31 6.04
CA ARG A 398 -5.60 -7.12 6.09
C ARG A 398 -6.92 -7.42 6.79
N LEU A 399 -7.47 -8.61 6.58
CA LEU A 399 -8.70 -9.06 7.22
C LEU A 399 -8.51 -9.29 8.72
N LEU A 400 -7.43 -9.96 9.12
CA LEU A 400 -7.07 -10.13 10.53
C LEU A 400 -6.80 -8.78 11.20
N SER A 401 -6.16 -7.86 10.47
CA SER A 401 -5.90 -6.51 10.95
C SER A 401 -7.19 -5.74 11.23
N ALA A 402 -8.12 -5.75 10.27
CA ALA A 402 -9.40 -5.06 10.38
C ALA A 402 -10.31 -5.68 11.46
N GLU A 403 -10.23 -7.00 11.69
CA GLU A 403 -11.07 -7.70 12.66
C GLU A 403 -10.52 -7.66 14.09
N ALA A 404 -9.21 -7.77 14.24
CA ALA A 404 -8.56 -7.68 15.56
C ALA A 404 -8.32 -6.23 16.00
N GLY A 405 -8.50 -5.25 15.09
CA GLY A 405 -8.07 -3.87 15.31
C GLY A 405 -6.56 -3.77 15.54
N ILE A 406 -5.81 -4.75 15.02
CA ILE A 406 -4.35 -4.83 15.14
C ILE A 406 -3.78 -4.35 13.82
N PRO A 407 -2.91 -3.34 13.79
CA PRO A 407 -2.49 -2.83 12.49
C PRO A 407 -1.59 -3.80 11.73
N LEU A 408 -1.76 -3.80 10.40
CA LEU A 408 -1.19 -4.78 9.47
C LEU A 408 0.33 -4.98 9.60
N ALA A 409 1.05 -3.89 9.87
CA ALA A 409 2.50 -3.92 10.01
C ALA A 409 2.98 -4.65 11.26
N ASP A 410 2.23 -4.60 12.36
CA ASP A 410 2.57 -5.35 13.57
C ASP A 410 2.50 -6.86 13.33
N MET A 411 1.51 -7.27 12.52
CA MET A 411 1.34 -8.66 12.11
C MET A 411 2.47 -9.11 11.16
N ARG A 412 2.86 -8.27 10.19
CA ARG A 412 3.90 -8.59 9.20
C ARG A 412 5.31 -8.66 9.80
N THR A 413 5.62 -7.76 10.73
CA THR A 413 6.94 -7.67 11.35
C THR A 413 7.13 -8.63 12.52
N GLY A 414 6.09 -9.41 12.87
CA GLY A 414 6.10 -10.32 14.02
C GLY A 414 6.11 -9.60 15.37
N ARG A 415 5.84 -8.28 15.42
CA ARG A 415 5.72 -7.46 16.65
C ARG A 415 4.39 -7.71 17.36
N MET A 416 4.10 -8.99 17.59
CA MET A 416 2.88 -9.49 18.18
C MET A 416 3.12 -9.75 19.66
N ASN A 417 2.48 -8.91 20.46
CA ASN A 417 2.53 -9.03 21.89
C ASN A 417 1.53 -10.04 22.45
N ASP A 418 1.70 -10.56 23.68
CA ASP A 418 0.77 -11.56 24.24
C ASP A 418 -0.71 -11.13 24.24
N ASP A 419 -1.02 -9.84 24.45
CA ASP A 419 -2.40 -9.32 24.34
C ASP A 419 -2.90 -9.28 22.90
N LYS A 420 -2.06 -8.89 21.94
CA LYS A 420 -2.32 -8.91 20.49
C LYS A 420 -2.42 -10.34 19.99
N TRP A 421 -1.59 -11.25 20.48
CA TRP A 421 -1.68 -12.69 20.23
C TRP A 421 -2.96 -13.25 20.83
N ALA A 422 -3.39 -12.81 22.01
CA ALA A 422 -4.66 -13.23 22.60
C ALA A 422 -5.87 -12.64 21.85
N LYS A 423 -5.82 -11.37 21.43
CA LYS A 423 -6.83 -10.73 20.56
C LYS A 423 -6.89 -11.43 19.21
N LEU A 424 -5.74 -11.65 18.58
CA LEU A 424 -5.63 -12.35 17.32
C LEU A 424 -6.11 -13.78 17.45
N ALA A 425 -5.68 -14.54 18.45
CA ALA A 425 -6.11 -15.93 18.66
C ALA A 425 -7.62 -16.04 18.89
N ARG A 426 -8.21 -15.11 19.65
CA ARG A 426 -9.68 -15.03 19.80
C ARG A 426 -10.37 -14.81 18.46
N LYS A 427 -9.89 -13.84 17.68
CA LYS A 427 -10.44 -13.52 16.35
C LYS A 427 -10.10 -14.56 15.27
N MET A 428 -9.01 -15.29 15.43
CA MET A 428 -8.56 -16.33 14.51
C MET A 428 -9.55 -17.49 14.51
N SER A 429 -10.15 -17.81 15.67
CA SER A 429 -11.23 -18.80 15.75
C SER A 429 -12.44 -18.36 14.91
N GLU A 430 -12.90 -17.12 15.10
CA GLU A 430 -14.04 -16.56 14.35
C GLU A 430 -13.75 -16.52 12.83
N ILE A 431 -12.54 -16.11 12.44
CA ILE A 431 -12.13 -16.02 11.03
C ILE A 431 -11.93 -17.39 10.40
N SER A 432 -11.38 -18.35 11.14
CA SER A 432 -11.15 -19.72 10.64
C SER A 432 -12.45 -20.49 10.43
N GLU A 433 -13.49 -20.17 11.19
CA GLU A 433 -14.82 -20.78 11.05
C GLU A 433 -15.69 -20.05 9.99
N ALA A 434 -15.33 -18.81 9.63
CA ALA A 434 -16.06 -18.04 8.65
C ALA A 434 -15.96 -18.66 7.24
N PRO A 435 -17.07 -18.78 6.49
CA PRO A 435 -17.09 -19.36 5.15
C PRO A 435 -16.59 -18.38 4.06
N LEU A 436 -15.38 -17.84 4.24
CA LEU A 436 -14.71 -16.94 3.30
C LEU A 436 -13.67 -17.71 2.47
N PHE A 437 -13.83 -17.67 1.15
CA PHE A 437 -12.91 -18.30 0.19
C PHE A 437 -12.13 -17.24 -0.58
N ILE A 438 -10.84 -17.43 -0.76
CA ILE A 438 -9.96 -16.50 -1.50
C ILE A 438 -9.23 -17.28 -2.58
N ASP A 439 -9.23 -16.73 -3.79
CA ASP A 439 -8.50 -17.26 -4.94
C ASP A 439 -7.66 -16.14 -5.57
N ASP A 440 -6.34 -16.31 -5.47
CA ASP A 440 -5.29 -15.42 -5.94
C ASP A 440 -4.52 -16.01 -7.14
N SER A 441 -5.15 -16.93 -7.90
CA SER A 441 -4.48 -17.52 -9.07
C SER A 441 -4.20 -16.44 -10.14
N PRO A 442 -2.96 -16.34 -10.65
CA PRO A 442 -2.63 -15.34 -11.66
C PRO A 442 -3.33 -15.65 -13.00
N ASN A 443 -3.57 -14.60 -13.81
CA ASN A 443 -4.10 -14.71 -15.18
C ASN A 443 -5.43 -15.47 -15.31
N MET A 444 -6.31 -15.38 -14.31
CA MET A 444 -7.59 -16.08 -14.30
C MET A 444 -8.52 -15.61 -15.43
N THR A 445 -9.03 -16.56 -16.19
CA THR A 445 -10.03 -16.31 -17.23
C THR A 445 -11.44 -16.28 -16.65
N MET A 446 -12.38 -15.62 -17.35
CA MET A 446 -13.79 -15.60 -16.95
C MET A 446 -14.42 -17.00 -16.85
N MET A 447 -13.97 -17.94 -17.69
CA MET A 447 -14.46 -19.33 -17.64
C MET A 447 -14.04 -20.02 -16.34
N GLU A 448 -12.82 -19.79 -15.87
CA GLU A 448 -12.32 -20.34 -14.61
C GLU A 448 -13.03 -19.71 -13.41
N ILE A 449 -13.20 -18.38 -13.41
CA ILE A 449 -13.98 -17.64 -12.41
C ILE A 449 -15.38 -18.24 -12.29
N ARG A 450 -16.10 -18.39 -13.42
CA ARG A 450 -17.43 -19.00 -13.46
C ARG A 450 -17.44 -20.44 -12.94
N ALA A 451 -16.50 -21.28 -13.40
CA ALA A 451 -16.43 -22.68 -12.99
C ALA A 451 -16.18 -22.83 -11.47
N LYS A 452 -15.26 -22.02 -10.92
CA LYS A 452 -14.95 -21.99 -9.49
C LYS A 452 -16.14 -21.47 -8.67
N ALA A 453 -16.80 -20.40 -9.10
CA ALA A 453 -17.97 -19.83 -8.43
C ALA A 453 -19.15 -20.81 -8.42
N ARG A 454 -19.48 -21.45 -9.55
CA ARG A 454 -20.52 -22.51 -9.63
C ARG A 454 -20.26 -23.66 -8.67
N ARG A 455 -19.02 -24.16 -8.66
CA ARG A 455 -18.62 -25.25 -7.78
C ARG A 455 -18.79 -24.86 -6.30
N LEU A 456 -18.44 -23.63 -5.95
CA LEU A 456 -18.58 -23.13 -4.58
C LEU A 456 -20.05 -22.89 -4.20
N LYS A 457 -20.89 -22.37 -5.11
CA LYS A 457 -22.34 -22.23 -4.92
C LYS A 457 -22.98 -23.58 -4.60
N HIS A 458 -22.70 -24.62 -5.39
CA HIS A 458 -23.27 -25.94 -5.20
C HIS A 458 -22.80 -26.61 -3.89
N ARG A 459 -21.54 -26.43 -3.50
CA ARG A 459 -20.97 -27.12 -2.33
C ARG A 459 -21.21 -26.40 -1.00
N HIS A 460 -21.16 -25.07 -1.01
CA HIS A 460 -21.14 -24.25 0.21
C HIS A 460 -22.19 -23.13 0.21
N GLY A 461 -23.09 -23.06 -0.78
CA GLY A 461 -24.17 -22.07 -0.79
C GLY A 461 -23.67 -20.64 -0.91
N LEU A 462 -22.77 -20.34 -1.85
CA LEU A 462 -22.23 -19.00 -2.13
C LEU A 462 -23.31 -17.90 -2.09
N ARG A 463 -23.05 -16.84 -1.33
CA ARG A 463 -23.92 -15.68 -1.12
C ARG A 463 -23.33 -14.37 -1.62
N LEU A 464 -22.01 -14.23 -1.74
CA LEU A 464 -21.36 -13.02 -2.26
C LEU A 464 -20.13 -13.37 -3.09
N LEU A 465 -19.97 -12.71 -4.23
CA LEU A 465 -18.77 -12.80 -5.06
C LEU A 465 -18.10 -11.43 -5.17
N VAL A 466 -16.80 -11.34 -4.90
CA VAL A 466 -15.99 -10.12 -5.08
C VAL A 466 -14.89 -10.37 -6.10
N VAL A 467 -14.69 -9.43 -7.04
CA VAL A 467 -13.65 -9.48 -8.07
C VAL A 467 -12.83 -8.19 -8.03
N ASP A 468 -11.56 -8.29 -7.63
CA ASP A 468 -10.64 -7.15 -7.43
C ASP A 468 -9.35 -7.30 -8.25
N TYR A 469 -9.06 -6.49 -9.27
CA TYR A 469 -9.93 -5.56 -10.00
C TYR A 469 -10.05 -5.99 -11.47
N MET A 470 -11.22 -5.76 -12.07
CA MET A 470 -11.57 -6.35 -13.37
C MET A 470 -10.65 -5.90 -14.52
N GLN A 471 -9.99 -4.74 -14.40
CA GLN A 471 -9.06 -4.22 -15.40
C GLN A 471 -7.73 -4.98 -15.47
N LEU A 472 -7.48 -6.01 -14.66
CA LEU A 472 -6.36 -6.96 -14.87
C LEU A 472 -6.75 -8.21 -15.65
N MET A 473 -8.05 -8.41 -15.91
CA MET A 473 -8.51 -9.55 -16.68
C MET A 473 -8.09 -9.41 -18.15
N THR A 474 -7.77 -10.55 -18.78
CA THR A 474 -7.58 -10.67 -20.22
C THR A 474 -8.49 -11.74 -20.79
N SER A 475 -9.04 -11.45 -21.95
CA SER A 475 -9.94 -12.33 -22.69
C SER A 475 -9.17 -13.45 -23.41
N GLY A 476 -7.84 -13.34 -23.48
CA GLY A 476 -6.97 -14.24 -24.25
C GLY A 476 -7.20 -14.15 -25.78
N LYS A 477 -8.09 -13.26 -26.22
CA LYS A 477 -8.41 -13.00 -27.63
C LYS A 477 -7.82 -11.65 -28.04
N ARG A 478 -7.51 -11.53 -29.33
CA ARG A 478 -7.08 -10.26 -29.91
C ARG A 478 -8.32 -9.39 -30.12
N VAL A 479 -8.53 -8.43 -29.24
CA VAL A 479 -9.60 -7.42 -29.32
C VAL A 479 -9.05 -6.09 -29.84
N GLU A 480 -9.85 -5.36 -30.60
CA GLU A 480 -9.43 -4.09 -31.24
C GLU A 480 -9.27 -2.95 -30.22
N SER A 481 -10.05 -2.97 -29.13
CA SER A 481 -10.03 -1.94 -28.09
C SER A 481 -10.23 -2.54 -26.71
N ARG A 482 -9.48 -2.03 -25.72
CA ARG A 482 -9.64 -2.40 -24.31
C ARG A 482 -11.05 -2.11 -23.78
N GLN A 483 -11.71 -1.07 -24.30
CA GLN A 483 -13.09 -0.75 -23.95
C GLN A 483 -14.05 -1.91 -24.28
N GLN A 484 -13.87 -2.54 -25.44
CA GLN A 484 -14.69 -3.67 -25.86
C GLN A 484 -14.45 -4.89 -24.98
N GLU A 485 -13.21 -5.10 -24.54
CA GLU A 485 -12.84 -6.18 -23.62
C GLU A 485 -13.49 -6.02 -22.25
N VAL A 486 -13.41 -4.81 -21.67
CA VAL A 486 -14.05 -4.47 -20.40
C VAL A 486 -15.57 -4.58 -20.50
N SER A 487 -16.14 -4.20 -21.64
CA SER A 487 -17.57 -4.35 -21.94
C SER A 487 -17.99 -5.82 -21.93
N GLU A 488 -17.20 -6.70 -22.56
CA GLU A 488 -17.46 -8.13 -22.54
C GLU A 488 -17.35 -8.70 -21.12
N PHE A 489 -16.38 -8.27 -20.31
CA PHE A 489 -16.26 -8.74 -18.93
C PHE A 489 -17.44 -8.32 -18.07
N SER A 490 -17.89 -7.07 -18.18
CA SER A 490 -19.05 -6.58 -17.42
C SER A 490 -20.30 -7.43 -17.72
N ARG A 491 -20.59 -7.65 -19.00
CA ARG A 491 -21.71 -8.49 -19.42
C ARG A 491 -21.59 -9.93 -18.92
N HIS A 492 -20.41 -10.53 -18.97
CA HIS A 492 -20.20 -11.88 -18.44
C HIS A 492 -20.37 -11.95 -16.92
N LEU A 493 -19.91 -10.94 -16.17
CA LEU A 493 -20.14 -10.84 -14.72
C LEU A 493 -21.62 -10.68 -14.39
N LYS A 494 -22.36 -9.88 -15.16
CA LYS A 494 -23.81 -9.73 -15.00
C LYS A 494 -24.56 -11.04 -15.26
N LEU A 495 -24.21 -11.75 -16.33
CA LEU A 495 -24.77 -13.07 -16.61
C LEU A 495 -24.43 -14.06 -15.50
N LEU A 496 -23.20 -14.04 -14.98
CA LEU A 496 -22.79 -14.88 -13.85
C LEU A 496 -23.60 -14.57 -12.59
N ALA A 497 -23.85 -13.29 -12.29
CA ALA A 497 -24.65 -12.88 -11.14
C ALA A 497 -26.07 -13.45 -11.22
N LYS A 498 -26.73 -13.30 -12.38
CA LYS A 498 -28.08 -13.84 -12.65
C LYS A 498 -28.12 -15.35 -12.57
N GLU A 499 -27.15 -16.01 -13.19
CA GLU A 499 -27.08 -17.47 -13.24
C GLU A 499 -26.86 -18.10 -11.86
N LEU A 500 -26.06 -17.48 -11.00
CA LEU A 500 -25.80 -18.00 -9.65
C LEU A 500 -26.81 -17.52 -8.61
N GLU A 501 -27.66 -16.56 -8.96
CA GLU A 501 -28.49 -15.79 -8.03
C GLU A 501 -27.66 -15.28 -6.84
N VAL A 502 -26.51 -14.67 -7.14
CA VAL A 502 -25.55 -14.12 -6.16
C VAL A 502 -25.17 -12.70 -6.54
N PRO A 503 -25.10 -11.75 -5.58
CA PRO A 503 -24.51 -10.44 -5.82
C PRO A 503 -23.03 -10.58 -6.19
N VAL A 504 -22.66 -9.96 -7.32
CA VAL A 504 -21.29 -9.89 -7.81
C VAL A 504 -20.79 -8.46 -7.66
N VAL A 505 -19.82 -8.25 -6.78
CA VAL A 505 -19.12 -6.96 -6.59
C VAL A 505 -17.86 -6.96 -7.42
N THR A 506 -17.68 -5.94 -8.24
CA THR A 506 -16.43 -5.72 -8.97
C THR A 506 -15.86 -4.34 -8.66
N ILE A 507 -14.55 -4.29 -8.45
CA ILE A 507 -13.83 -3.03 -8.24
C ILE A 507 -13.36 -2.51 -9.58
N SER A 508 -13.65 -1.23 -9.82
CA SER A 508 -13.27 -0.50 -11.03
C SER A 508 -12.60 0.83 -10.70
N GLN A 509 -11.67 1.28 -11.53
CA GLN A 509 -11.08 2.60 -11.42
C GLN A 509 -11.88 3.64 -12.22
N LEU A 510 -11.98 4.86 -11.70
CA LEU A 510 -12.57 5.99 -12.41
C LEU A 510 -11.58 6.67 -13.38
N ASN A 511 -12.10 7.24 -14.46
CA ASN A 511 -11.46 8.26 -15.28
C ASN A 511 -11.27 9.56 -14.48
N ARG A 512 -10.42 10.44 -15.00
CA ARG A 512 -10.08 11.74 -14.38
C ARG A 512 -11.06 12.87 -14.70
N GLY A 513 -12.09 12.61 -15.49
CA GLY A 513 -13.17 13.56 -15.82
C GLY A 513 -13.82 14.27 -14.62
N PRO A 514 -14.06 13.61 -13.45
CA PRO A 514 -14.62 14.29 -12.28
C PRO A 514 -13.71 15.40 -11.74
N GLU A 515 -12.39 15.32 -11.97
CA GLU A 515 -11.40 16.24 -11.39
C GLU A 515 -11.48 17.64 -11.98
N GLN A 516 -11.99 17.77 -13.19
CA GLN A 516 -12.16 19.05 -13.90
C GLN A 516 -13.48 19.75 -13.53
N ARG A 517 -14.40 19.07 -12.82
CA ARG A 517 -15.67 19.65 -12.38
C ARG A 517 -15.52 20.37 -11.05
N THR A 518 -16.33 21.42 -10.87
CA THR A 518 -16.30 22.27 -9.68
C THR A 518 -16.62 21.50 -8.39
N ASP A 519 -17.53 20.53 -8.46
CA ASP A 519 -18.00 19.75 -7.30
C ASP A 519 -17.19 18.47 -7.06
N LYS A 520 -16.33 18.05 -8.01
CA LYS A 520 -15.43 16.88 -7.94
C LYS A 520 -16.08 15.55 -7.56
N LYS A 521 -17.42 15.52 -7.50
CA LYS A 521 -18.22 14.33 -7.24
C LYS A 521 -18.14 13.43 -8.46
N PRO A 522 -17.74 12.16 -8.33
CA PRO A 522 -17.79 11.25 -9.46
C PRO A 522 -19.23 11.05 -9.92
N MET A 523 -19.39 10.89 -11.22
CA MET A 523 -20.63 10.59 -11.90
C MET A 523 -20.47 9.30 -12.70
N LEU A 524 -21.59 8.70 -13.12
CA LEU A 524 -21.61 7.44 -13.88
C LEU A 524 -20.72 7.50 -15.13
N GLY A 525 -20.77 8.62 -15.86
CA GLY A 525 -19.94 8.84 -17.06
C GLY A 525 -18.42 8.86 -16.82
N ASP A 526 -17.98 8.88 -15.57
CA ASP A 526 -16.56 8.86 -15.21
C ASP A 526 -15.99 7.45 -15.02
N LEU A 527 -16.80 6.41 -15.13
CA LEU A 527 -16.27 5.05 -15.11
C LEU A 527 -15.31 4.85 -16.30
N ARG A 528 -14.14 4.25 -16.04
CA ARG A 528 -13.10 4.09 -17.05
C ARG A 528 -13.50 3.07 -18.12
N GLU A 529 -13.35 3.46 -19.39
CA GLU A 529 -13.53 2.55 -20.53
C GLU A 529 -14.94 1.89 -20.59
N SER A 530 -15.98 2.63 -20.14
CA SER A 530 -17.16 2.07 -19.44
C SER A 530 -18.57 2.35 -20.03
N GLY A 531 -18.72 2.73 -21.30
CA GLY A 531 -20.09 3.01 -21.82
C GLY A 531 -21.11 1.88 -21.57
N SER A 532 -20.67 0.61 -21.55
CA SER A 532 -21.52 -0.55 -21.28
C SER A 532 -21.60 -0.96 -19.80
N LEU A 533 -20.55 -0.70 -19.02
CA LEU A 533 -20.44 -1.03 -17.59
C LEU A 533 -21.53 -0.32 -16.78
N GLU A 534 -21.90 0.90 -17.18
CA GLU A 534 -23.06 1.62 -16.64
C GLU A 534 -24.39 0.91 -16.93
N GLN A 535 -24.51 0.28 -18.09
CA GLN A 535 -25.76 -0.37 -18.53
C GLN A 535 -25.93 -1.78 -17.94
N ASP A 536 -24.82 -2.49 -17.72
CA ASP A 536 -24.81 -3.86 -17.23
C ASP A 536 -24.95 -3.94 -15.70
N ALA A 537 -24.53 -2.91 -14.97
CA ALA A 537 -24.60 -2.84 -13.51
C ALA A 537 -25.98 -2.45 -13.00
N ASP A 538 -26.42 -3.10 -11.91
CA ASP A 538 -27.68 -2.72 -11.22
C ASP A 538 -27.42 -1.64 -10.17
N VAL A 539 -26.22 -1.66 -9.57
CA VAL A 539 -25.80 -0.70 -8.56
C VAL A 539 -24.39 -0.23 -8.88
N VAL A 540 -24.20 1.08 -8.96
CA VAL A 540 -22.88 1.70 -9.07
C VAL A 540 -22.61 2.53 -7.82
N LEU A 541 -21.59 2.14 -7.07
CA LEU A 541 -21.11 2.83 -5.87
C LEU A 541 -19.89 3.67 -6.25
N LEU A 542 -20.07 4.98 -6.27
CA LEU A 542 -19.02 5.94 -6.55
C LEU A 542 -18.44 6.47 -5.25
N ILE A 543 -17.18 6.13 -4.96
CA ILE A 543 -16.52 6.54 -3.73
C ILE A 543 -16.11 8.01 -3.87
N HIS A 544 -16.83 8.87 -3.15
CA HIS A 544 -16.47 10.27 -2.97
C HIS A 544 -16.06 10.51 -1.52
N ARG A 545 -14.89 11.13 -1.35
CA ARG A 545 -14.38 11.61 -0.08
C ARG A 545 -14.35 13.13 -0.13
N PRO A 546 -15.42 13.83 0.31
CA PRO A 546 -15.48 15.29 0.27
C PRO A 546 -14.40 15.94 1.13
N ASP A 547 -14.13 15.36 2.31
CA ASP A 547 -13.06 15.68 3.26
C ASP A 547 -11.68 15.74 2.59
N ALA A 548 -11.44 14.93 1.55
CA ALA A 548 -10.19 14.95 0.81
C ALA A 548 -10.00 16.21 -0.08
N PHE A 549 -11.03 17.06 -0.23
CA PHE A 549 -11.07 18.27 -1.07
C PHE A 549 -11.61 19.52 -0.35
N GLU A 550 -12.56 19.38 0.57
CA GLU A 550 -13.23 20.44 1.33
C GLU A 550 -12.94 20.24 2.82
N ARG A 551 -12.12 21.14 3.39
CA ARG A 551 -11.59 21.05 4.77
C ARG A 551 -12.63 21.24 5.88
N ASP A 552 -13.74 21.90 5.57
CA ASP A 552 -14.82 22.20 6.52
C ASP A 552 -15.99 21.20 6.39
N ASP A 553 -15.81 20.11 5.64
CA ASP A 553 -16.85 19.09 5.53
C ASP A 553 -17.08 18.44 6.91
N PRO A 554 -18.34 18.37 7.38
CA PRO A 554 -18.66 17.79 8.68
C PRO A 554 -18.29 16.30 8.83
N ARG A 555 -17.83 15.64 7.76
CA ARG A 555 -17.38 14.24 7.74
C ARG A 555 -15.85 14.10 7.68
N ALA A 556 -15.07 15.16 7.90
CA ALA A 556 -13.62 15.09 7.98
C ALA A 556 -13.14 14.29 9.22
N GLY A 557 -12.35 13.24 8.99
CA GLY A 557 -11.89 12.23 9.95
C GLY A 557 -11.89 10.84 9.32
#